data_AF-N9NM08-F1
#
_entry.id   AF-N9NM08-F1
#
_cell.length_a   1.000
_cell.length_b   1.000
_cell.length_c   1.000
_cell.angle_alpha   90.00
_cell.angle_beta   90.00
_cell.angle_gamma   90.00
#
_symmetry.space_group_name_H-M   'P 1'
#
loop_
_entity.id
_entity.type
_entity.pdbx_description
1 polymer ?
#
loop_
_entity_poly.entity_id
_entity_poly.type
_entity_poly.pdbx_seq_one_letter_code
_entity_poly.pdbx_strand_id
1 'polypeptide(L)'
;MIDQQKLELFPQEIYAIEQFISYNYYYETVKLWEELIQYVEELLDKYCAHLAPDHRAQHPSHQADYVWGTIVLPNFKGILHHLVDGLDDLKEGFLPILRRMSSINNAAIAQGRDYPYDWMEKVEKGAVEKYEAREKIVLMRATNIYIASDYYTAQWDYKDLLEDEYVVGIDFPEHLPKYQFNTNIMVKTGEPIMVTGIYRSIEPYSACNLMIKEEKMSAKHTEDWKLAPKVLSFETNPDLFTTPDTIENPIRVETTWILVEKVVEDGGSSSVFNEERISQKGGEK
;
A
#
# COMPACT_ATOMS: atom_id res chain seq x y z
N MET A 1 20.57 -10.96 26.23
CA MET A 1 20.95 -11.37 24.87
C MET A 1 19.71 -11.94 24.24
N ILE A 2 19.26 -11.32 23.15
CA ILE A 2 18.16 -11.87 22.35
C ILE A 2 18.70 -13.14 21.69
N ASP A 3 17.96 -14.24 21.81
CA ASP A 3 18.27 -15.48 21.12
C ASP A 3 17.88 -15.30 19.64
N GLN A 4 18.73 -14.62 18.89
CA GLN A 4 18.52 -14.29 17.47
C GLN A 4 18.31 -15.54 16.61
N GLN A 5 18.70 -16.73 17.09
CA GLN A 5 18.42 -18.01 16.42
C GLN A 5 16.93 -18.39 16.43
N LYS A 6 16.08 -17.70 17.20
CA LYS A 6 14.62 -17.92 17.24
C LYS A 6 13.82 -16.90 16.44
N LEU A 7 14.45 -15.85 15.91
CA LEU A 7 13.74 -14.83 15.14
C LEU A 7 13.63 -15.28 13.69
N GLU A 8 12.46 -15.77 13.31
CA GLU A 8 12.19 -16.25 11.95
C GLU A 8 12.07 -15.08 10.97
N LEU A 9 12.64 -15.27 9.77
CA LEU A 9 12.40 -14.45 8.58
C LEU A 9 11.48 -15.22 7.66
N PHE A 10 10.49 -14.53 7.11
CA PHE A 10 9.57 -15.08 6.12
C PHE A 10 9.92 -14.51 4.73
N PRO A 11 10.63 -15.24 3.85
CA PRO A 11 11.06 -14.71 2.56
C PRO A 11 9.91 -14.22 1.67
N GLN A 12 8.74 -14.87 1.76
CA GLN A 12 7.55 -14.47 1.01
C GLN A 12 7.04 -13.09 1.44
N GLU A 13 6.95 -12.84 2.75
CA GLU A 13 6.53 -11.55 3.32
C GLU A 13 7.48 -10.43 2.89
N ILE A 14 8.79 -10.67 3.00
CA ILE A 14 9.81 -9.67 2.65
C ILE A 14 9.77 -9.39 1.14
N TYR A 15 9.68 -10.44 0.31
CA TYR A 15 9.56 -10.29 -1.14
C TYR A 15 8.28 -9.55 -1.53
N ALA A 16 7.15 -9.82 -0.87
CA ALA A 16 5.90 -9.11 -1.11
C ALA A 16 6.03 -7.62 -0.81
N ILE A 17 6.65 -7.25 0.31
CA ILE A 17 6.94 -5.84 0.63
C ILE A 17 7.86 -5.21 -0.43
N GLU A 18 8.90 -5.91 -0.89
CA GLU A 18 9.75 -5.45 -2.01
C GLU A 18 8.92 -5.20 -3.29
N GLN A 19 7.95 -6.06 -3.60
CA GLN A 19 7.07 -5.86 -4.73
C GLN A 19 6.14 -4.66 -4.53
N PHE A 20 5.52 -4.51 -3.35
CA PHE A 20 4.60 -3.41 -3.05
C PHE A 20 5.24 -2.03 -3.17
N ILE A 21 6.55 -1.92 -2.91
CA ILE A 21 7.29 -0.66 -3.05
C ILE A 21 7.90 -0.48 -4.45
N SER A 22 7.74 -1.45 -5.36
CA SER A 22 8.32 -1.41 -6.69
C SER A 22 7.54 -0.48 -7.63
N TYR A 23 8.26 0.10 -8.60
CA TYR A 23 7.65 0.89 -9.66
C TYR A 23 6.60 0.11 -10.45
N ASN A 24 6.88 -1.13 -10.82
CA ASN A 24 5.99 -1.94 -11.65
C ASN A 24 4.66 -2.24 -10.92
N TYR A 25 4.72 -2.59 -9.64
CA TYR A 25 3.52 -2.89 -8.88
C TYR A 25 2.65 -1.64 -8.70
N TYR A 26 3.27 -0.48 -8.45
CA TYR A 26 2.60 0.82 -8.40
C TYR A 26 1.96 1.16 -9.75
N TYR A 27 2.71 1.06 -10.85
CA TYR A 27 2.26 1.35 -12.21
C TYR A 27 1.04 0.51 -12.62
N GLU A 28 1.10 -0.81 -12.42
CA GLU A 28 -0.05 -1.68 -12.73
C GLU A 28 -1.26 -1.35 -11.87
N THR A 29 -1.07 -0.90 -10.63
CA THR A 29 -2.18 -0.44 -9.77
C THR A 29 -2.83 0.83 -10.32
N VAL A 30 -2.03 1.80 -10.79
CA VAL A 30 -2.53 3.02 -11.44
C VAL A 30 -3.31 2.69 -12.71
N LYS A 31 -2.80 1.76 -13.52
CA LYS A 31 -3.46 1.30 -14.74
C LYS A 31 -4.80 0.62 -14.44
N LEU A 32 -4.86 -0.25 -13.43
CA LEU A 32 -6.12 -0.88 -13.01
C LEU A 32 -7.15 0.15 -12.52
N TRP A 33 -6.70 1.21 -11.85
CA TRP A 33 -7.57 2.33 -11.46
C TRP A 33 -8.11 3.08 -12.68
N GLU A 34 -7.26 3.36 -13.67
CA GLU A 34 -7.68 3.96 -14.94
C GLU A 34 -8.68 3.07 -15.70
N GLU A 35 -8.44 1.76 -15.77
CA GLU A 35 -9.34 0.79 -16.41
C GLU A 35 -10.71 0.70 -15.70
N LEU A 36 -10.74 0.84 -14.37
CA LEU A 36 -12.00 0.93 -13.62
C LEU A 36 -12.75 2.21 -13.97
N ILE A 37 -12.06 3.35 -14.03
CA ILE A 37 -12.66 4.64 -14.42
C ILE A 37 -13.25 4.54 -15.83
N GLN A 38 -12.48 4.08 -16.81
CA GLN A 38 -12.92 3.93 -18.20
C GLN A 38 -14.17 3.05 -18.30
N TYR A 39 -14.19 1.94 -17.56
CA TYR A 39 -15.35 1.05 -17.52
C TYR A 39 -16.62 1.73 -16.98
N VAL A 40 -16.50 2.53 -15.92
CA VAL A 40 -17.61 3.30 -15.38
C VAL A 40 -18.08 4.38 -16.36
N GLU A 41 -17.15 5.05 -17.05
CA GLU A 41 -17.48 6.05 -18.06
C GLU A 41 -18.27 5.46 -19.23
N GLU A 42 -17.84 4.31 -19.75
CA GLU A 42 -18.56 3.60 -20.81
C GLU A 42 -19.98 3.21 -20.39
N LEU A 43 -20.17 2.78 -19.14
CA LEU A 43 -21.50 2.50 -18.60
C LEU A 43 -22.33 3.78 -18.45
N LEU A 44 -21.72 4.88 -18.01
CA LEU A 44 -22.40 6.16 -17.84
C LEU A 44 -22.86 6.74 -19.18
N ASP A 45 -22.05 6.61 -20.24
CA ASP A 45 -22.42 7.01 -21.59
C ASP A 45 -23.64 6.23 -22.09
N LYS A 46 -23.64 4.90 -21.89
CA LYS A 46 -24.79 4.04 -22.22
C LYS A 46 -26.04 4.42 -21.41
N TYR A 47 -25.87 4.74 -20.12
CA TYR A 47 -26.95 5.22 -19.24
C TYR A 47 -27.54 6.54 -19.77
N CYS A 48 -26.69 7.49 -20.11
CA CYS A 48 -27.08 8.81 -20.61
C CYS A 48 -27.82 8.74 -21.96
N ALA A 49 -27.47 7.77 -22.82
CA ALA A 49 -28.14 7.54 -24.09
C ALA A 49 -29.60 7.07 -23.95
N HIS A 50 -30.00 6.57 -22.76
CA HIS A 50 -31.32 5.96 -22.52
C HIS A 50 -32.07 6.60 -21.34
N LEU A 51 -31.84 7.89 -21.06
CA LEU A 51 -32.51 8.59 -19.97
C LEU A 51 -34.03 8.68 -20.21
N ALA A 52 -34.81 8.42 -19.17
CA ALA A 52 -36.25 8.62 -19.21
C ALA A 52 -36.60 10.11 -19.40
N PRO A 53 -37.72 10.45 -20.06
CA PRO A 53 -38.11 11.85 -20.26
C PRO A 53 -38.27 12.67 -18.97
N ASP A 54 -38.63 12.01 -17.87
CA ASP A 54 -38.84 12.60 -16.54
C ASP A 54 -37.62 12.45 -15.61
N HIS A 55 -36.48 11.98 -16.12
CA HIS A 55 -35.26 11.71 -15.35
C HIS A 55 -34.84 12.88 -14.46
N ARG A 56 -34.91 14.12 -14.96
CA ARG A 56 -34.54 15.32 -14.20
C ARG A 56 -35.51 15.71 -13.10
N ALA A 57 -36.72 15.16 -13.11
CA ALA A 57 -37.70 15.34 -12.04
C ALA A 57 -37.49 14.36 -10.87
N GLN A 58 -36.64 13.34 -11.05
CA GLN A 58 -36.29 12.40 -9.98
C GLN A 58 -35.36 13.06 -8.96
N HIS A 59 -35.35 12.53 -7.73
CA HIS A 59 -34.39 12.97 -6.71
C HIS A 59 -32.94 12.79 -7.21
N PRO A 60 -32.00 13.71 -6.91
CA PRO A 60 -30.62 13.63 -7.42
C PRO A 60 -29.91 12.30 -7.15
N SER A 61 -30.24 11.60 -6.06
CA SER A 61 -29.68 10.26 -5.77
C SER A 61 -30.05 9.18 -6.79
N HIS A 62 -31.07 9.40 -7.62
CA HIS A 62 -31.46 8.53 -8.72
C HIS A 62 -30.95 9.02 -10.08
N GLN A 63 -30.30 10.20 -10.11
CA GLN A 63 -29.69 10.77 -11.30
C GLN A 63 -28.22 10.38 -11.37
N ALA A 64 -27.94 9.14 -11.78
CA ALA A 64 -26.59 8.60 -11.81
C ALA A 64 -25.65 9.45 -12.68
N ASP A 65 -26.11 9.93 -13.84
CA ASP A 65 -25.37 10.85 -14.70
C ASP A 65 -24.97 12.16 -14.01
N TYR A 66 -25.83 12.72 -13.16
CA TYR A 66 -25.49 13.91 -12.38
C TYR A 66 -24.50 13.55 -11.28
N VAL A 67 -24.79 12.56 -10.44
CA VAL A 67 -23.95 12.20 -9.28
C VAL A 67 -22.59 11.65 -9.72
N TRP A 68 -22.59 10.62 -10.57
CA TRP A 68 -21.36 10.00 -11.04
C TRP A 68 -20.61 10.90 -12.02
N GLY A 69 -21.32 11.59 -12.92
CA GLY A 69 -20.68 12.47 -13.91
C GLY A 69 -20.10 13.76 -13.33
N THR A 70 -20.62 14.27 -12.21
CA THR A 70 -20.15 15.56 -11.64
C THR A 70 -19.42 15.43 -10.31
N ILE A 71 -19.53 14.29 -9.61
CA ILE A 71 -18.92 14.10 -8.28
C ILE A 71 -17.95 12.92 -8.29
N VAL A 72 -18.43 11.72 -8.59
CA VAL A 72 -17.62 10.49 -8.44
C VAL A 72 -16.48 10.42 -9.45
N LEU A 73 -16.80 10.46 -10.75
CA LEU A 73 -15.79 10.36 -11.82
C LEU A 73 -14.78 11.52 -11.79
N PRO A 74 -15.18 12.79 -11.57
CA PRO A 74 -14.21 13.87 -11.40
C PRO A 74 -13.25 13.63 -10.24
N ASN A 75 -13.73 13.13 -9.10
CA ASN A 75 -12.87 12.79 -7.97
C ASN A 75 -11.91 11.64 -8.32
N PHE A 76 -12.42 10.57 -8.95
CA PHE A 76 -11.59 9.42 -9.34
C PHE A 76 -10.49 9.82 -10.34
N LYS A 77 -10.83 10.67 -11.32
CA LYS A 77 -9.87 11.21 -12.29
C LYS A 77 -8.85 12.15 -11.65
N GLY A 78 -9.26 12.97 -10.68
CA GLY A 78 -8.34 13.79 -9.89
C GLY A 78 -7.29 12.92 -9.18
N ILE A 79 -7.74 11.82 -8.57
CA ILE A 79 -6.83 10.82 -7.96
C ILE A 79 -5.92 10.19 -9.01
N LEU A 80 -6.46 9.77 -10.16
CA LEU A 80 -5.64 9.21 -11.24
C LEU A 80 -4.51 10.17 -11.65
N HIS A 81 -4.81 11.45 -11.86
CA HIS A 81 -3.80 12.46 -12.17
C HIS A 81 -2.70 12.52 -11.10
N HIS A 82 -3.10 12.59 -9.82
CA HIS A 82 -2.15 12.63 -8.70
C HIS A 82 -1.28 11.37 -8.57
N LEU A 83 -1.78 10.20 -8.97
CA LEU A 83 -1.04 8.95 -8.98
C LEU A 83 -0.10 8.86 -10.18
N VAL A 84 -0.54 9.29 -11.36
CA VAL A 84 0.29 9.37 -12.56
C VAL A 84 1.50 10.29 -12.33
N ASP A 85 1.28 11.47 -11.73
CA ASP A 85 2.37 12.37 -11.36
C ASP A 85 3.39 11.69 -10.42
N GLY A 86 2.91 10.79 -9.55
CA GLY A 86 3.74 10.06 -8.61
C GLY A 86 4.63 8.96 -9.23
N LEU A 87 4.37 8.57 -10.48
CA LEU A 87 5.20 7.57 -11.17
C LEU A 87 6.62 8.10 -11.40
N ASP A 88 6.77 9.37 -11.77
CA ASP A 88 8.09 9.95 -12.02
C ASP A 88 8.87 10.16 -10.72
N ASP A 89 8.20 10.59 -9.65
CA ASP A 89 8.78 10.64 -8.30
C ASP A 89 9.30 9.25 -7.86
N LEU A 90 8.53 8.19 -8.10
CA LEU A 90 8.91 6.83 -7.73
C LEU A 90 10.10 6.31 -8.57
N LYS A 91 10.19 6.66 -9.86
CA LYS A 91 11.36 6.33 -10.71
C LYS A 91 12.65 6.95 -10.18
N GLU A 92 12.56 8.17 -9.65
CA GLU A 92 13.68 8.86 -9.01
C GLU A 92 13.97 8.35 -7.58
N GLY A 93 13.20 7.36 -7.10
CA GLY A 93 13.41 6.71 -5.81
C GLY A 93 12.74 7.40 -4.62
N PHE A 94 11.82 8.34 -4.86
CA PHE A 94 11.12 9.05 -3.78
C PHE A 94 9.96 8.21 -3.20
N LEU A 95 10.30 7.26 -2.32
CA LEU A 95 9.34 6.35 -1.69
C LEU A 95 8.17 6.98 -0.90
N PRO A 96 8.25 8.19 -0.31
CA PRO A 96 7.09 8.79 0.36
C PRO A 96 5.87 8.98 -0.57
N ILE A 97 6.05 8.93 -1.89
CA ILE A 97 4.96 8.97 -2.87
C ILE A 97 3.95 7.80 -2.75
N LEU A 98 4.39 6.65 -2.23
CA LEU A 98 3.57 5.44 -2.07
C LEU A 98 2.32 5.70 -1.21
N ARG A 99 2.40 6.67 -0.29
CA ARG A 99 1.31 7.09 0.61
C ARG A 99 0.07 7.58 -0.13
N ARG A 100 0.23 8.08 -1.36
CA ARG A 100 -0.88 8.54 -2.20
C ARG A 100 -1.86 7.41 -2.56
N MET A 101 -1.47 6.14 -2.45
CA MET A 101 -2.38 5.01 -2.68
C MET A 101 -3.57 4.97 -1.71
N SER A 102 -3.47 5.60 -0.54
CA SER A 102 -4.62 5.82 0.36
C SER A 102 -5.78 6.56 -0.30
N SER A 103 -5.51 7.40 -1.31
CA SER A 103 -6.54 8.17 -2.00
C SER A 103 -7.55 7.28 -2.74
N ILE A 104 -7.12 6.15 -3.30
CA ILE A 104 -8.03 5.17 -3.94
C ILE A 104 -9.01 4.63 -2.90
N ASN A 105 -8.49 4.15 -1.77
CA ASN A 105 -9.31 3.60 -0.69
C ASN A 105 -10.32 4.62 -0.15
N ASN A 106 -9.86 5.86 0.10
CA ASN A 106 -10.73 6.93 0.57
C ASN A 106 -11.84 7.27 -0.44
N ALA A 107 -11.51 7.26 -1.74
CA ALA A 107 -12.49 7.50 -2.80
C ALA A 107 -13.54 6.38 -2.88
N ALA A 108 -13.14 5.11 -2.83
CA ALA A 108 -14.07 4.00 -2.87
C ALA A 108 -14.96 3.96 -1.63
N ILE A 109 -14.44 4.23 -0.43
CA ILE A 109 -15.25 4.32 0.81
C ILE A 109 -16.28 5.46 0.70
N ALA A 110 -15.85 6.64 0.24
CA ALA A 110 -16.76 7.78 0.06
C ALA A 110 -17.83 7.48 -1.00
N GLN A 111 -17.44 6.86 -2.11
CA GLN A 111 -18.35 6.43 -3.16
C GLN A 111 -19.36 5.41 -2.64
N GLY A 112 -18.92 4.31 -2.04
CA GLY A 112 -19.80 3.25 -1.55
C GLY A 112 -20.78 3.70 -0.47
N ARG A 113 -20.40 4.69 0.34
CA ARG A 113 -21.27 5.25 1.38
C ARG A 113 -22.35 6.18 0.82
N ASP A 114 -21.99 7.07 -0.09
CA ASP A 114 -22.82 8.22 -0.44
C ASP A 114 -23.43 8.12 -1.86
N TYR A 115 -22.87 7.28 -2.74
CA TYR A 115 -23.18 7.26 -4.17
C TYR A 115 -23.35 5.83 -4.70
N PRO A 116 -24.57 5.26 -4.70
CA PRO A 116 -24.79 3.87 -5.13
C PRO A 116 -24.45 3.64 -6.62
N TYR A 117 -24.02 2.42 -6.95
CA TYR A 117 -23.70 1.96 -8.32
C TYR A 117 -24.73 0.96 -8.89
N ASP A 118 -25.89 0.76 -8.25
CA ASP A 118 -26.93 -0.18 -8.71
C ASP A 118 -27.48 0.15 -10.12
N TRP A 119 -27.30 1.40 -10.55
CA TRP A 119 -27.66 1.85 -11.90
C TRP A 119 -26.89 1.12 -12.99
N MET A 120 -25.68 0.62 -12.72
CA MET A 120 -24.86 -0.10 -13.70
C MET A 120 -25.58 -1.38 -14.19
N GLU A 121 -26.27 -2.09 -13.29
CA GLU A 121 -27.02 -3.31 -13.63
C GLU A 121 -28.20 -3.03 -14.57
N LYS A 122 -28.76 -1.81 -14.50
CA LYS A 122 -29.83 -1.37 -15.40
C LYS A 122 -29.33 -1.06 -16.81
N VAL A 123 -28.03 -0.79 -16.95
CA VAL A 123 -27.37 -0.51 -18.23
C VAL A 123 -26.95 -1.80 -18.92
N GLU A 124 -26.25 -2.67 -18.19
CA GLU A 124 -25.73 -3.93 -18.69
C GLU A 124 -25.82 -4.99 -17.59
N LYS A 125 -26.43 -6.12 -17.91
CA LYS A 125 -26.57 -7.24 -16.96
C LYS A 125 -25.20 -7.76 -16.53
N GLY A 126 -24.97 -7.89 -15.23
CA GLY A 126 -23.69 -8.28 -14.63
C GLY A 126 -22.66 -7.16 -14.56
N ALA A 127 -23.03 -5.91 -14.83
CA ALA A 127 -22.09 -4.80 -14.80
C ALA A 127 -21.61 -4.47 -13.39
N VAL A 128 -22.49 -4.64 -12.39
CA VAL A 128 -22.14 -4.44 -10.98
C VAL A 128 -21.10 -5.46 -10.52
N GLU A 129 -21.29 -6.74 -10.83
CA GLU A 129 -20.34 -7.79 -10.47
C GLU A 129 -18.95 -7.53 -11.09
N LYS A 130 -18.91 -7.10 -12.36
CA LYS A 130 -17.66 -6.71 -13.03
C LYS A 130 -17.02 -5.48 -12.38
N TYR A 131 -17.80 -4.48 -11.96
CA TYR A 131 -17.31 -3.31 -11.24
C TYR A 131 -16.68 -3.73 -9.92
N GLU A 132 -17.40 -4.49 -9.09
CA GLU A 132 -16.95 -4.96 -7.77
C GLU A 132 -15.69 -5.83 -7.87
N ALA A 133 -15.62 -6.71 -8.88
CA ALA A 133 -14.43 -7.54 -9.10
C ALA A 133 -13.19 -6.70 -9.44
N ARG A 134 -13.32 -5.69 -10.31
CA ARG A 134 -12.23 -4.77 -10.66
C ARG A 134 -11.84 -3.88 -9.48
N GLU A 135 -12.84 -3.34 -8.79
CA GLU A 135 -12.67 -2.49 -7.61
C GLU A 135 -11.94 -3.25 -6.50
N LYS A 136 -12.33 -4.49 -6.21
CA LYS A 136 -11.66 -5.33 -5.21
C LYS A 136 -10.18 -5.51 -5.50
N ILE A 137 -9.79 -5.78 -6.75
CA ILE A 137 -8.39 -5.98 -7.14
C ILE A 137 -7.59 -4.69 -6.92
N VAL A 138 -8.08 -3.55 -7.43
CA VAL A 138 -7.35 -2.29 -7.30
C VAL A 138 -7.27 -1.81 -5.86
N LEU A 139 -8.32 -2.00 -5.05
CA LEU A 139 -8.32 -1.65 -3.63
C LEU A 139 -7.35 -2.51 -2.82
N MET A 140 -7.29 -3.81 -3.09
CA MET A 140 -6.32 -4.68 -2.43
C MET A 140 -4.90 -4.23 -2.74
N ARG A 141 -4.59 -4.00 -4.02
CA ARG A 141 -3.25 -3.54 -4.43
C ARG A 141 -2.89 -2.18 -3.85
N ALA A 142 -3.83 -1.23 -3.85
CA ALA A 142 -3.63 0.09 -3.27
C ALA A 142 -3.39 0.01 -1.74
N THR A 143 -4.14 -0.84 -1.05
CA THR A 143 -3.96 -1.12 0.38
C THR A 143 -2.59 -1.71 0.67
N ASN A 144 -2.12 -2.65 -0.16
CA ASN A 144 -0.80 -3.25 0.01
C ASN A 144 0.32 -2.22 -0.05
N ILE A 145 0.29 -1.34 -1.06
CA ILE A 145 1.26 -0.26 -1.22
C ILE A 145 1.16 0.73 -0.05
N TYR A 146 -0.07 1.07 0.33
CA TYR A 146 -0.34 2.00 1.41
C TYR A 146 0.23 1.52 2.74
N ILE A 147 -0.05 0.26 3.14
CA ILE A 147 0.48 -0.32 4.38
C ILE A 147 2.00 -0.41 4.32
N ALA A 148 2.56 -0.85 3.18
CA ALA A 148 4.01 -0.90 2.98
C ALA A 148 4.69 0.47 3.06
N SER A 149 3.99 1.58 2.81
CA SER A 149 4.58 2.94 2.86
C SER A 149 4.84 3.48 4.27
N ASP A 150 4.51 2.70 5.32
CA ASP A 150 4.64 3.08 6.73
C ASP A 150 3.96 4.44 7.04
N TYR A 151 2.80 4.67 6.39
CA TYR A 151 1.97 5.84 6.65
C TYR A 151 1.11 5.64 7.88
N TYR A 152 1.02 6.67 8.74
CA TYR A 152 0.29 6.59 10.01
C TYR A 152 0.60 5.34 10.85
N THR A 153 1.84 4.83 10.78
CA THR A 153 2.26 3.61 11.48
C THR A 153 1.48 2.34 11.09
N ALA A 154 0.87 2.32 9.90
CA ALA A 154 0.24 1.14 9.32
C ALA A 154 1.26 0.00 9.20
N GLN A 155 0.85 -1.19 9.60
CA GLN A 155 1.68 -2.39 9.66
C GLN A 155 0.80 -3.60 9.35
N TRP A 156 1.42 -4.65 8.81
CA TRP A 156 0.81 -5.96 8.68
C TRP A 156 0.82 -6.68 10.02
N ASP A 157 -0.16 -7.55 10.21
CA ASP A 157 -0.15 -8.52 11.28
C ASP A 157 0.74 -9.71 10.91
N TYR A 158 1.10 -10.48 11.94
CA TYR A 158 1.95 -11.64 11.79
C TYR A 158 1.40 -12.62 10.75
N LYS A 159 2.21 -12.88 9.70
CA LYS A 159 1.92 -13.80 8.60
C LYS A 159 0.79 -13.41 7.65
N ASP A 160 0.23 -12.19 7.73
CA ASP A 160 -0.77 -11.72 6.74
C ASP A 160 -0.27 -11.93 5.30
N LEU A 161 0.98 -11.55 5.02
CA LEU A 161 1.56 -11.65 3.68
C LEU A 161 1.96 -13.07 3.26
N LEU A 162 1.65 -14.07 4.08
CA LEU A 162 1.71 -15.48 3.68
C LEU A 162 0.42 -15.96 3.02
N GLU A 163 -0.68 -15.20 3.17
CA GLU A 163 -1.98 -15.57 2.62
C GLU A 163 -2.22 -14.93 1.25
N ASP A 164 -2.77 -15.73 0.32
CA ASP A 164 -2.98 -15.33 -1.08
C ASP A 164 -3.85 -14.08 -1.23
N GLU A 165 -4.76 -13.83 -0.28
CA GLU A 165 -5.66 -12.69 -0.33
C GLU A 165 -4.95 -11.33 -0.19
N TYR A 166 -3.78 -11.29 0.46
CA TYR A 166 -3.01 -10.06 0.65
C TYR A 166 -1.91 -9.86 -0.40
N VAL A 167 -1.63 -10.84 -1.26
CA VAL A 167 -0.52 -10.78 -2.23
C VAL A 167 -0.99 -10.68 -3.69
N VAL A 168 -2.16 -10.08 -3.89
CA VAL A 168 -2.83 -9.96 -5.20
C VAL A 168 -1.94 -9.30 -6.27
N GLY A 169 -1.66 -10.06 -7.32
CA GLY A 169 -0.85 -9.63 -8.45
C GLY A 169 0.63 -9.45 -8.11
N ILE A 170 1.13 -10.26 -7.18
CA ILE A 170 2.55 -10.60 -7.06
C ILE A 170 2.79 -11.91 -7.80
N ASP A 171 3.78 -11.91 -8.70
CA ASP A 171 4.33 -13.13 -9.27
C ASP A 171 5.52 -13.59 -8.42
N PHE A 172 5.32 -14.65 -7.64
CA PHE A 172 6.40 -15.23 -6.84
C PHE A 172 7.35 -16.06 -7.73
N PRO A 173 8.67 -15.91 -7.56
CA PRO A 173 9.64 -16.75 -8.25
C PRO A 173 9.56 -18.20 -7.74
N GLU A 174 9.99 -19.16 -8.57
CA GLU A 174 10.09 -20.58 -8.19
C GLU A 174 10.95 -20.77 -6.92
N HIS A 175 11.96 -19.92 -6.74
CA HIS A 175 12.77 -19.84 -5.54
C HIS A 175 12.78 -18.41 -5.01
N LEU A 176 12.23 -18.23 -3.80
CA LEU A 176 12.27 -16.97 -3.10
C LEU A 176 13.72 -16.57 -2.77
N PRO A 177 14.04 -15.27 -2.79
CA PRO A 177 15.36 -14.83 -2.37
C PRO A 177 15.65 -15.20 -0.92
N LYS A 178 16.94 -15.37 -0.62
CA LYS A 178 17.41 -15.54 0.75
C LYS A 178 17.61 -14.18 1.39
N TYR A 179 17.21 -14.07 2.64
CA TYR A 179 17.35 -12.85 3.44
C TYR A 179 18.11 -13.16 4.73
N GLN A 180 18.81 -12.16 5.26
CA GLN A 180 19.55 -12.25 6.53
C GLN A 180 19.39 -10.97 7.34
N PHE A 181 19.63 -11.07 8.65
CA PHE A 181 19.68 -9.91 9.54
C PHE A 181 21.02 -9.17 9.39
N ASN A 182 20.97 -7.86 9.20
CA ASN A 182 22.11 -6.99 9.40
C ASN A 182 22.11 -6.43 10.82
N THR A 183 22.78 -7.14 11.73
CA THR A 183 22.87 -6.77 13.15
C THR A 183 23.72 -5.52 13.41
N ASN A 184 24.41 -4.97 12.40
CA ASN A 184 25.09 -3.68 12.52
C ASN A 184 24.10 -2.51 12.43
N ILE A 185 22.91 -2.74 11.86
CA ILE A 185 21.87 -1.73 11.71
C ILE A 185 20.67 -2.16 12.54
N MET A 186 20.63 -1.63 13.76
CA MET A 186 19.53 -1.80 14.70
C MET A 186 19.02 -0.43 15.15
N VAL A 187 17.71 -0.30 15.31
CA VAL A 187 17.08 0.95 15.75
C VAL A 187 15.98 0.65 16.75
N LYS A 188 16.00 1.29 17.91
CA LYS A 188 14.92 1.13 18.90
C LYS A 188 13.74 2.00 18.54
N THR A 189 12.55 1.59 18.97
CA THR A 189 11.37 2.45 18.89
C THR A 189 11.68 3.84 19.49
N GLY A 190 11.26 4.88 18.77
CA GLY A 190 11.52 6.28 19.13
C GLY A 190 12.89 6.82 18.69
N GLU A 191 13.80 5.99 18.18
CA GLU A 191 15.07 6.46 17.60
C GLU A 191 14.91 6.85 16.12
N PRO A 192 15.70 7.80 15.60
CA PRO A 192 15.71 8.19 14.19
C PRO A 192 15.96 7.03 13.23
N ILE A 193 15.15 6.96 12.16
CA ILE A 193 15.38 6.03 11.05
C ILE A 193 16.45 6.63 10.15
N MET A 194 17.66 6.07 10.19
CA MET A 194 18.82 6.59 9.45
C MET A 194 19.10 5.87 8.14
N VAL A 195 18.51 4.68 7.95
CA VAL A 195 18.66 3.83 6.76
C VAL A 195 17.26 3.42 6.31
N THR A 196 16.97 3.59 5.02
CA THR A 196 15.73 3.08 4.43
C THR A 196 15.88 1.59 4.16
N GLY A 197 14.89 0.79 4.54
CA GLY A 197 14.91 -0.65 4.25
C GLY A 197 13.79 -1.40 4.93
N ILE A 198 13.76 -2.72 4.76
CA ILE A 198 12.83 -3.62 5.43
C ILE A 198 13.45 -4.07 6.74
N TYR A 199 12.70 -4.00 7.82
CA TYR A 199 13.17 -4.34 9.15
C TYR A 199 12.29 -5.41 9.79
N ARG A 200 12.91 -6.24 10.61
CA ARG A 200 12.26 -7.21 11.49
C ARG A 200 12.35 -6.73 12.93
N SER A 201 11.22 -6.74 13.63
CA SER A 201 11.19 -6.52 15.08
C SER A 201 11.75 -7.73 15.83
N ILE A 202 12.38 -7.52 16.98
CA ILE A 202 12.79 -8.60 17.89
C ILE A 202 11.60 -9.25 18.63
N GLU A 203 10.44 -8.60 18.59
CA GLU A 203 9.21 -9.11 19.20
C GLU A 203 8.66 -10.27 18.36
N PRO A 204 8.36 -11.42 19.00
CA PRO A 204 7.75 -12.55 18.30
C PRO A 204 6.36 -12.16 17.77
N TYR A 205 5.85 -12.94 16.82
CA TYR A 205 4.49 -12.78 16.30
C TYR A 205 4.18 -11.35 15.82
N SER A 206 5.14 -10.77 15.11
CA SER A 206 5.00 -9.50 14.39
C SER A 206 5.33 -9.72 12.91
N ALA A 207 5.01 -8.77 12.03
CA ALA A 207 5.47 -8.76 10.63
C ALA A 207 6.76 -7.94 10.45
N CYS A 208 7.42 -8.08 9.30
CA CYS A 208 8.40 -7.12 8.83
C CYS A 208 7.74 -5.80 8.43
N ASN A 209 8.49 -4.70 8.49
CA ASN A 209 8.00 -3.38 8.08
C ASN A 209 9.05 -2.64 7.27
N LEU A 210 8.61 -1.91 6.23
CA LEU A 210 9.47 -0.93 5.57
C LEU A 210 9.62 0.27 6.49
N MET A 211 10.85 0.73 6.71
CA MET A 211 11.12 2.00 7.34
C MET A 211 11.85 2.91 6.35
N ILE A 212 11.38 4.15 6.22
CA ILE A 212 11.90 5.14 5.28
C ILE A 212 12.66 6.21 6.07
N LYS A 213 13.91 6.44 5.70
CA LYS A 213 14.68 7.61 6.15
C LYS A 213 14.07 8.86 5.53
N GLU A 214 13.41 9.66 6.36
CA GLU A 214 12.81 10.93 5.94
C GLU A 214 12.78 11.94 7.09
N GLU A 215 12.74 13.22 6.76
CA GLU A 215 12.40 14.27 7.72
C GLU A 215 10.92 14.15 8.10
N LYS A 216 10.58 14.51 9.35
CA LYS A 216 9.18 14.59 9.79
C LYS A 216 8.44 15.62 8.92
N MET A 217 7.18 15.33 8.59
CA MET A 217 6.33 16.27 7.85
C MET A 217 6.19 17.66 8.51
N SER A 218 6.42 17.75 9.82
CA SER A 218 6.38 18.99 10.62
C SER A 218 7.75 19.38 11.19
N ALA A 219 8.84 18.90 10.59
CA ALA A 219 10.20 19.22 10.98
C ALA A 219 10.38 20.74 11.04
N LYS A 220 10.84 21.23 12.21
CA LYS A 220 11.25 22.63 12.37
C LYS A 220 12.75 22.79 12.21
N HIS A 221 13.47 21.68 12.34
CA HIS A 221 14.90 21.59 12.27
C HIS A 221 15.31 20.41 11.37
N THR A 222 16.48 20.50 10.74
CA THR A 222 17.03 19.49 9.81
C THR A 222 17.30 18.13 10.46
N GLU A 223 17.31 18.08 11.79
CA GLU A 223 17.51 16.88 12.61
C GLU A 223 16.19 16.22 13.06
N ASP A 224 15.04 16.78 12.72
CA ASP A 224 13.72 16.22 13.03
C ASP A 224 13.38 15.03 12.10
N TRP A 225 14.13 13.93 12.24
CA TRP A 225 13.94 12.70 11.46
C TRP A 225 12.72 11.90 11.90
N LYS A 226 12.08 11.18 10.98
CA LYS A 226 11.09 10.16 11.29
C LYS A 226 11.69 9.14 12.26
N LEU A 227 10.90 8.75 13.25
CA LEU A 227 11.32 7.85 14.32
C LEU A 227 10.78 6.45 14.07
N ALA A 228 11.55 5.42 14.45
CA ALA A 228 11.13 4.04 14.35
C ALA A 228 9.86 3.80 15.19
N PRO A 229 8.83 3.15 14.63
CA PRO A 229 7.55 2.98 15.31
C PRO A 229 7.61 1.87 16.36
N LYS A 230 6.57 1.81 17.18
CA LYS A 230 6.20 0.57 17.90
C LYS A 230 5.81 -0.48 16.88
N VAL A 231 6.12 -1.74 17.15
CA VAL A 231 5.67 -2.87 16.31
C VAL A 231 4.26 -3.29 16.72
N LEU A 232 3.47 -3.73 15.74
CA LEU A 232 2.23 -4.47 15.97
C LEU A 232 2.55 -5.95 16.17
N SER A 233 2.25 -6.50 17.34
CA SER A 233 2.56 -7.89 17.68
C SER A 233 1.49 -8.53 18.55
N PHE A 234 1.42 -9.86 18.51
CA PHE A 234 0.58 -10.65 19.39
C PHE A 234 1.33 -11.04 20.68
N GLU A 235 0.62 -11.12 21.79
CA GLU A 235 1.16 -11.56 23.08
C GLU A 235 1.41 -13.08 23.08
N THR A 236 0.53 -13.82 22.41
CA THR A 236 0.58 -15.27 22.25
C THR A 236 0.69 -15.66 20.78
N ASN A 237 1.00 -16.93 20.49
CA ASN A 237 1.22 -17.37 19.11
C ASN A 237 -0.12 -17.42 18.33
N PRO A 238 -0.28 -16.61 17.26
CA PRO A 238 -1.50 -16.61 16.47
C PRO A 238 -1.79 -17.92 15.76
N ASP A 239 -0.78 -18.76 15.52
CA ASP A 239 -0.96 -20.11 14.96
C ASP A 239 -1.84 -21.01 15.88
N LEU A 240 -2.09 -20.59 17.13
CA LEU A 240 -2.94 -21.29 18.10
C LEU A 240 -4.38 -20.75 18.17
N PHE A 241 -4.70 -19.67 17.43
CA PHE A 241 -6.02 -19.03 17.44
C PHE A 241 -7.01 -19.84 16.62
N THR A 242 -7.54 -20.90 17.23
CA THR A 242 -8.41 -21.87 16.56
C THR A 242 -9.89 -21.67 16.87
N THR A 243 -10.21 -20.87 17.90
CA THR A 243 -11.59 -20.54 18.28
C THR A 243 -11.73 -19.04 18.61
N PRO A 244 -12.94 -18.45 18.50
CA PRO A 244 -13.15 -17.03 18.82
C PRO A 244 -12.68 -16.62 20.21
N ASP A 245 -12.78 -17.52 21.20
CA ASP A 245 -12.35 -17.25 22.59
C ASP A 245 -10.82 -17.22 22.76
N THR A 246 -10.07 -17.66 21.75
CA THR A 246 -8.60 -17.64 21.72
C THR A 246 -8.02 -16.52 20.87
N ILE A 247 -8.86 -15.82 20.09
CA ILE A 247 -8.40 -14.72 19.25
C ILE A 247 -8.12 -13.50 20.15
N GLU A 248 -6.89 -13.04 20.12
CA GLU A 248 -6.51 -11.75 20.68
C GLU A 248 -6.26 -10.74 19.55
N ASN A 249 -6.42 -9.45 19.84
CA ASN A 249 -6.01 -8.41 18.91
C ASN A 249 -4.54 -8.10 19.12
N PRO A 250 -3.79 -7.79 18.05
CA PRO A 250 -2.41 -7.40 18.19
C PRO A 250 -2.30 -6.05 18.91
N ILE A 251 -1.22 -5.87 19.64
CA ILE A 251 -0.93 -4.67 20.43
C ILE A 251 0.33 -3.97 19.93
N ARG A 252 0.42 -2.67 20.18
CA ARG A 252 1.62 -1.89 19.86
C ARG A 252 2.63 -1.94 21.00
N VAL A 253 3.78 -2.55 20.75
CA VAL A 253 4.86 -2.71 21.73
C VAL A 253 6.14 -1.99 21.29
N GLU A 254 6.88 -1.48 22.27
CA GLU A 254 8.23 -0.95 22.06
C GLU A 254 9.15 -2.10 21.65
N THR A 255 10.01 -1.89 20.65
CA THR A 255 10.89 -2.95 20.13
C THR A 255 12.26 -2.41 19.75
N THR A 256 13.16 -3.33 19.41
CA THR A 256 14.32 -3.06 18.56
C THR A 256 14.10 -3.66 17.18
N TRP A 257 14.20 -2.84 16.16
CA TRP A 257 14.16 -3.25 14.78
C TRP A 257 15.56 -3.61 14.28
N ILE A 258 15.67 -4.66 13.49
CA ILE A 258 16.91 -5.11 12.85
C ILE A 258 16.70 -5.05 11.33
N LEU A 259 17.62 -4.41 10.61
CA LEU A 259 17.54 -4.34 9.15
C LEU A 259 17.64 -5.76 8.57
N VAL A 260 16.82 -6.03 7.55
CA VAL A 260 16.83 -7.26 6.77
C VAL A 260 17.43 -6.96 5.41
N GLU A 261 18.38 -7.79 4.98
CA GLU A 261 19.08 -7.64 3.71
C GLU A 261 18.94 -8.90 2.87
N LYS A 262 18.85 -8.70 1.55
CA LYS A 262 18.87 -9.77 0.57
C LYS A 262 20.29 -10.31 0.44
N VAL A 263 20.45 -11.63 0.52
CA VAL A 263 21.75 -12.29 0.31
C VAL A 263 22.04 -12.31 -1.19
N VAL A 264 23.09 -11.62 -1.61
CA VAL A 264 23.57 -11.68 -3.01
C VAL A 264 24.40 -12.96 -3.15
N GLU A 265 23.91 -13.92 -3.92
CA GLU A 265 24.72 -15.07 -4.33
C GLU A 265 25.73 -14.59 -5.40
N ASP A 266 27.03 -14.82 -5.19
CA ASP A 266 28.11 -14.45 -6.11
C ASP A 266 27.87 -15.07 -7.49
N GLY A 267 27.24 -14.32 -8.41
CA GLY A 267 26.92 -14.81 -9.75
C GLY A 267 26.08 -13.90 -10.64
N GLY A 268 25.50 -12.82 -10.13
CA GLY A 268 24.72 -11.85 -10.92
C GLY A 268 25.06 -10.41 -10.53
N SER A 269 25.41 -9.59 -11.52
CA SER A 269 25.84 -8.20 -11.38
C SER A 269 25.06 -7.40 -10.34
N SER A 270 25.80 -6.79 -9.41
CA SER A 270 25.32 -5.89 -8.38
C SER A 270 24.51 -4.72 -8.94
N SER A 271 23.20 -4.67 -8.70
CA SER A 271 22.47 -3.40 -8.67
C SER A 271 22.62 -2.81 -7.28
N VAL A 272 23.78 -2.22 -7.01
CA VAL A 272 23.96 -1.33 -5.87
C VAL A 272 22.97 -0.17 -6.08
N PHE A 273 22.02 0.00 -5.17
CA PHE A 273 21.30 1.25 -5.05
C PHE A 273 22.36 2.35 -4.83
N ASN A 274 22.56 3.19 -5.83
CA ASN A 274 23.57 4.24 -5.82
C ASN A 274 23.39 5.16 -4.62
N GLU A 275 24.28 5.05 -3.63
CA GLU A 275 24.41 6.00 -2.52
C GLU A 275 25.05 7.35 -2.93
N GLU A 276 25.31 7.61 -4.21
CA GLU A 276 25.91 8.86 -4.67
C GLU A 276 25.06 9.60 -5.71
N ARG A 277 23.89 10.12 -5.30
CA ARG A 277 23.25 11.29 -5.97
C ARG A 277 22.58 12.26 -5.01
N ILE A 278 22.99 12.31 -3.74
CA ILE A 278 22.57 13.36 -2.81
C ILE A 278 23.79 14.22 -2.47
N SER A 279 24.13 15.12 -3.39
CA SER A 279 24.85 16.34 -3.03
C SER A 279 24.64 17.41 -4.10
N GLN A 280 24.33 18.60 -3.61
CA GLN A 280 24.29 19.90 -4.29
C GLN A 280 23.03 20.25 -5.10
N LYS A 281 22.06 20.85 -4.41
CA LYS A 281 21.73 22.26 -4.67
C LYS A 281 21.46 23.01 -3.37
N GLY A 282 22.53 23.59 -2.83
CA GLY A 282 22.46 24.78 -2.01
C GLY A 282 23.08 25.95 -2.78
N GLY A 283 22.38 27.08 -2.81
CA GLY A 283 22.99 28.42 -2.88
C GLY A 283 23.24 29.04 -4.26
N GLU A 284 22.75 30.28 -4.39
CA GLU A 284 23.01 31.33 -5.39
C GLU A 284 22.26 31.18 -6.73
N LYS A 285 21.37 32.11 -7.15
CA LYS A 285 21.23 33.56 -6.94
C LYS A 285 19.78 34.00 -6.81
#